data_AF-A0A954FFI9-F1
#
_entry.id   AF-A0A954FFI9-F1
#
_cell.length_a   1.000
_cell.length_b   1.000
_cell.length_c   1.000
_cell.angle_alpha   90.00
_cell.angle_beta   90.00
_cell.angle_gamma   90.00
#
_symmetry.space_group_name_H-M   'P 1'
#
loop_
_entity.id
_entity.type
_entity.pdbx_description
1 polymer ?
#
loop_
_entity_poly.entity_id
_entity_poly.type
_entity_poly.pdbx_seq_one_letter_code
_entity_poly.pdbx_strand_id
1 'polypeptide(L)'
;MIILFPHILKTGGTSLLNSLKDAYGDRLLLDYQHNGYTNSLKLKLDTVISNFKKRKIIDNYDFIYGHFDPRVYDRFNLPRALFFRSPHERAVSHYYYLKKRNKLSDEVSITEFINRPRVQNLYSFYSYNFPVEELVYVGITERYSESIRLFNAIFGTKLIENKDRVNESRPDSNLEIKIPQSDNQDIYNKALQRFEYLLKENGINSA
;
A
#
# COMPACT_ATOMS: atom_id res chain seq x y z
N MET A 1 14.44 -14.02 1.22
CA MET A 1 14.58 -12.61 1.69
C MET A 1 13.17 -12.08 1.87
N ILE A 2 12.80 -11.61 3.07
CA ILE A 2 11.45 -11.08 3.30
C ILE A 2 11.34 -9.66 2.74
N ILE A 3 10.22 -9.36 2.09
CA ILE A 3 9.83 -8.02 1.68
C ILE A 3 8.73 -7.49 2.59
N LEU A 4 8.93 -6.27 3.10
CA LEU A 4 7.92 -5.54 3.83
C LEU A 4 6.99 -4.85 2.83
N PHE A 5 5.70 -5.19 2.83
CA PHE A 5 4.72 -4.64 1.92
C PHE A 5 3.52 -4.03 2.65
N PRO A 6 3.69 -2.84 3.28
CA PRO A 6 2.59 -2.12 3.89
C PRO A 6 1.53 -1.76 2.84
N HIS A 7 0.29 -2.19 3.09
CA HIS A 7 -0.82 -1.85 2.21
C HIS A 7 -1.37 -0.46 2.54
N ILE A 8 -1.16 0.48 1.64
CA ILE A 8 -1.77 1.82 1.71
C ILE A 8 -3.27 1.73 1.42
N LEU A 9 -4.10 2.32 2.28
CA LEU A 9 -5.56 2.27 2.11
C LEU A 9 -5.99 2.79 0.73
N LYS A 10 -6.86 2.01 0.07
CA LYS A 10 -7.53 2.36 -1.20
C LYS A 10 -6.62 2.48 -2.43
N THR A 11 -5.48 1.81 -2.42
CA THR A 11 -4.56 1.68 -3.57
C THR A 11 -4.64 0.30 -4.24
N GLY A 12 -5.84 -0.28 -4.35
CA GLY A 12 -6.05 -1.56 -5.05
C GLY A 12 -5.66 -2.83 -4.28
N GLY A 13 -5.29 -2.73 -2.99
CA GLY A 13 -4.70 -3.86 -2.28
C GLY A 13 -5.60 -5.08 -2.03
N THR A 14 -6.92 -5.00 -2.19
CA THR A 14 -7.73 -6.24 -2.11
C THR A 14 -7.49 -7.16 -3.30
N SER A 15 -7.41 -6.61 -4.52
CA SER A 15 -7.12 -7.39 -5.72
C SER A 15 -5.70 -7.97 -5.65
N LEU A 16 -4.73 -7.14 -5.25
CA LEU A 16 -3.35 -7.56 -5.07
C LEU A 16 -3.20 -8.63 -3.97
N LEU A 17 -3.88 -8.46 -2.83
CA LEU A 17 -3.85 -9.43 -1.73
C LEU A 17 -4.33 -10.81 -2.17
N ASN A 18 -5.40 -10.87 -2.98
CA ASN A 18 -5.89 -12.15 -3.49
C ASN A 18 -4.81 -12.82 -4.37
N SER A 19 -4.23 -12.08 -5.32
CA SER A 19 -3.14 -12.59 -6.15
C SER A 19 -1.93 -13.04 -5.31
N LEU A 20 -1.58 -12.30 -4.25
CA LEU A 20 -0.48 -12.68 -3.34
C LEU A 20 -0.80 -13.94 -2.54
N LYS A 21 -2.04 -14.09 -2.04
CA LYS A 21 -2.46 -15.29 -1.33
C LYS A 21 -2.37 -16.53 -2.22
N ASP A 22 -2.83 -16.41 -3.46
CA ASP A 22 -2.80 -17.52 -4.42
C ASP A 22 -1.37 -17.94 -4.76
N ALA A 23 -0.44 -16.98 -4.87
CA ALA A 23 0.94 -17.25 -5.26
C ALA A 23 1.87 -17.68 -4.10
N TYR A 24 1.64 -17.17 -2.89
CA TYR A 24 2.56 -17.38 -1.76
C TYR A 24 2.00 -18.26 -0.65
N GLY A 25 0.67 -18.38 -0.51
CA GLY A 25 0.04 -19.22 0.52
C GLY A 25 0.61 -18.94 1.91
N ASP A 26 1.14 -19.97 2.55
CA ASP A 26 1.74 -19.91 3.89
C ASP A 26 3.02 -19.05 3.97
N ARG A 27 3.63 -18.71 2.82
CA ARG A 27 4.79 -17.80 2.74
C ARG A 27 4.42 -16.31 2.78
N LEU A 28 3.12 -15.99 2.87
CA LEU A 28 2.60 -14.63 3.04
C LEU A 28 2.16 -14.41 4.49
N LEU A 29 2.89 -13.58 5.23
CA LEU A 29 2.46 -13.16 6.57
C LEU A 29 1.52 -11.96 6.47
N LEU A 30 0.31 -12.09 7.04
CA LEU A 30 -0.67 -11.01 7.09
C LEU A 30 -0.62 -10.25 8.42
N ASP A 31 -0.31 -8.96 8.36
CA ASP A 31 -0.30 -8.08 9.54
C ASP A 31 -1.35 -6.96 9.42
N TYR A 32 -2.46 -7.16 10.12
CA TYR A 32 -3.52 -6.15 10.31
C TYR A 32 -3.64 -5.69 11.76
N GLN A 33 -2.83 -6.26 12.66
CA GLN A 33 -2.95 -6.05 14.10
C GLN A 33 -2.12 -4.87 14.58
N HIS A 34 -1.07 -4.49 13.85
CA HIS A 34 -0.18 -3.38 14.20
C HIS A 34 -0.49 -2.13 13.38
N ASN A 35 -1.76 -1.89 13.08
CA ASN A 35 -2.15 -0.59 12.56
C ASN A 35 -1.84 0.46 13.64
N GLY A 36 -1.16 1.55 13.30
CA GLY A 36 -0.78 2.62 14.26
C GLY A 36 -1.98 3.34 14.92
N TYR A 37 -3.18 2.81 14.76
CA TYR A 37 -4.45 3.27 15.33
C TYR A 37 -4.85 2.53 16.61
N THR A 38 -4.23 1.38 16.93
CA THR A 38 -4.44 0.71 18.22
C THR A 38 -3.26 1.02 19.16
N ASN A 39 -3.57 1.54 20.36
CA ASN A 39 -2.63 1.88 21.44
C ASN A 39 -1.82 0.68 22.02
N SER A 40 -1.76 -0.45 21.31
CA SER A 40 -1.08 -1.68 21.74
C SER A 40 0.31 -1.88 21.13
N LEU A 41 0.85 -0.87 20.42
CA LEU A 41 2.15 -0.91 19.74
C LEU A 41 3.30 -1.41 20.63
N LYS A 42 3.26 -1.18 21.94
CA LYS A 42 4.30 -1.62 22.88
C LYS A 42 4.17 -3.08 23.34
N LEU A 43 2.94 -3.58 23.53
CA LEU A 43 2.69 -4.89 24.14
C LEU A 43 2.71 -6.06 23.13
N LYS A 44 2.48 -5.79 21.85
CA LYS A 44 2.55 -6.82 20.79
C LYS A 44 3.88 -6.88 20.08
N LEU A 45 4.66 -5.79 20.11
CA LEU A 45 6.00 -5.76 19.53
C LEU A 45 6.86 -6.87 20.14
N ASP A 46 6.82 -7.07 21.46
CA ASP A 46 7.62 -8.11 22.12
C ASP A 46 7.15 -9.53 21.76
N THR A 47 5.86 -9.76 21.52
CA THR A 47 5.35 -11.06 21.07
C THR A 47 5.73 -11.35 19.62
N VAL A 48 5.55 -10.37 18.73
CA VAL A 48 6.02 -10.44 17.33
C VAL A 48 7.53 -10.59 17.30
N ILE A 49 8.28 -9.75 18.00
CA ILE A 49 9.74 -9.81 18.14
C ILE A 49 10.19 -11.12 18.77
N SER A 50 9.50 -11.67 19.77
CA SER A 50 9.89 -12.95 20.39
C SER A 50 9.70 -14.13 19.42
N ASN A 51 8.65 -14.08 18.59
CA ASN A 51 8.45 -15.02 17.50
C ASN A 51 9.45 -14.77 16.34
N PHE A 52 9.74 -13.51 16.00
CA PHE A 52 10.72 -13.11 14.98
C PHE A 52 12.18 -13.37 15.40
N LYS A 53 12.51 -13.33 16.69
CA LYS A 53 13.86 -13.61 17.23
C LYS A 53 14.23 -15.09 17.11
N LYS A 54 13.26 -16.00 16.96
CA LYS A 54 13.53 -17.33 16.43
C LYS A 54 13.76 -17.18 14.93
N ARG A 55 15.02 -16.93 14.52
CA ARG A 55 15.44 -16.77 13.10
C ARG A 55 14.73 -17.71 12.12
N LYS A 56 14.40 -18.94 12.55
CA LYS A 56 13.63 -19.96 11.81
C LYS A 56 12.23 -19.54 11.32
N ILE A 57 11.55 -18.57 11.94
CA ILE A 57 10.18 -18.16 11.52
C ILE A 57 10.25 -17.16 10.35
N ILE A 58 11.27 -16.31 10.33
CA ILE A 58 11.51 -15.31 9.27
C ILE A 58 11.84 -16.01 7.94
N ASP A 59 12.62 -17.10 7.98
CA ASP A 59 13.03 -17.82 6.78
C ASP A 59 11.87 -18.48 6.00
N ASN A 60 10.69 -18.58 6.62
CA ASN A 60 9.52 -19.21 5.99
C ASN A 60 8.63 -18.23 5.20
N TYR A 61 8.88 -16.93 5.31
CA TYR A 61 8.07 -15.91 4.65
C TYR A 61 8.83 -15.22 3.52
N ASP A 62 8.10 -14.88 2.47
CA ASP A 62 8.59 -14.02 1.40
C ASP A 62 8.08 -12.59 1.55
N PHE A 63 6.87 -12.43 2.12
CA PHE A 63 6.22 -11.13 2.27
C PHE A 63 5.56 -10.96 3.63
N ILE A 64 5.64 -9.74 4.16
CA ILE A 64 4.77 -9.25 5.25
C ILE A 64 3.85 -8.20 4.66
N TYR A 65 2.55 -8.48 4.62
CA TYR A 65 1.55 -7.65 3.95
C TYR A 65 0.40 -7.27 4.87
N GLY A 66 -0.09 -6.03 4.77
CA GLY A 66 -1.31 -5.60 5.46
C GLY A 66 -1.30 -4.16 5.91
N HIS A 67 -2.26 -3.78 6.75
CA HIS A 67 -2.37 -2.44 7.31
C HIS A 67 -1.63 -2.35 8.63
N PHE A 68 -0.31 -2.22 8.56
CA PHE A 68 0.54 -2.08 9.74
C PHE A 68 1.40 -0.83 9.66
N ASP A 69 1.90 -0.40 10.81
CA ASP A 69 2.89 0.66 10.95
C ASP A 69 4.28 0.11 10.58
N PRO A 70 4.93 0.60 9.50
CA PRO A 70 6.23 0.09 9.06
C PRO A 70 7.31 0.14 10.14
N ARG A 71 7.20 1.07 11.09
CA ARG A 71 8.18 1.30 12.18
C ARG A 71 8.37 0.10 13.08
N VAL A 72 7.37 -0.77 13.17
CA VAL A 72 7.43 -2.03 13.91
C VAL A 72 8.56 -2.93 13.42
N TYR A 73 8.95 -2.79 12.15
CA TYR A 73 9.93 -3.64 11.48
C TYR A 73 11.27 -2.94 11.20
N ASP A 74 11.47 -1.68 11.62
CA ASP A 74 12.67 -0.89 11.27
C ASP A 74 13.99 -1.58 11.66
N ARG A 75 14.01 -2.27 12.81
CA ARG A 75 15.18 -3.02 13.32
C ARG A 75 15.64 -4.18 12.43
N PHE A 76 14.85 -4.58 11.45
CA PHE A 76 15.16 -5.71 10.56
C PHE A 76 15.74 -5.26 9.21
N ASN A 77 15.76 -3.95 8.93
CA ASN A 77 16.27 -3.38 7.67
C ASN A 77 15.79 -4.13 6.41
N LEU A 78 14.49 -4.47 6.38
CA LEU A 78 13.90 -5.25 5.29
C LEU A 78 13.65 -4.36 4.07
N PRO A 79 13.86 -4.87 2.84
CA PRO A 79 13.45 -4.17 1.63
C PRO A 79 11.94 -3.91 1.64
N ARG A 80 11.53 -2.78 1.07
CA ARG A 80 10.14 -2.34 1.09
C ARG A 80 9.51 -2.28 -0.29
N ALA A 81 8.27 -2.72 -0.36
CA ALA A 81 7.39 -2.63 -1.51
C ALA A 81 6.16 -1.80 -1.12
N LEU A 82 5.70 -0.90 -2.00
CA LEU A 82 4.49 -0.11 -1.77
C LEU A 82 3.65 -0.02 -3.05
N PHE A 83 2.35 0.19 -2.87
CA PHE A 83 1.39 0.35 -3.96
C PHE A 83 0.64 1.67 -3.77
N PHE A 84 0.75 2.55 -4.77
CA PHE A 84 0.24 3.92 -4.74
C PHE A 84 -0.95 4.10 -5.68
N ARG A 85 -1.58 5.26 -5.53
CA ARG A 85 -2.65 5.79 -6.37
C ARG A 85 -2.51 7.31 -6.40
N SER A 86 -3.09 7.98 -7.38
CA SER A 86 -3.32 9.42 -7.31
C SER A 86 -3.92 9.81 -5.94
N PRO A 87 -3.30 10.75 -5.20
CA PRO A 87 -3.81 11.18 -3.89
C PRO A 87 -5.27 11.62 -3.95
N HIS A 88 -5.66 12.28 -5.04
CA HIS A 88 -7.02 12.71 -5.30
C HIS A 88 -7.98 11.52 -5.38
N GLU A 89 -7.73 10.61 -6.32
CA GLU A 89 -8.60 9.46 -6.51
C GLU A 89 -8.67 8.56 -5.27
N ARG A 90 -7.54 8.41 -4.56
CA ARG A 90 -7.49 7.63 -3.31
C ARG A 90 -8.36 8.27 -2.24
N ALA A 91 -8.29 9.58 -2.06
CA ALA A 91 -9.06 10.28 -1.04
C ALA A 91 -10.56 10.20 -1.33
N VAL A 92 -10.97 10.41 -2.59
CA VAL A 92 -12.35 10.22 -3.06
C VAL A 92 -12.80 8.78 -2.81
N SER A 93 -12.03 7.79 -3.24
CA SER A 93 -12.34 6.37 -3.03
C SER A 93 -12.46 6.01 -1.55
N HIS A 94 -11.66 6.63 -0.68
CA HIS A 94 -11.72 6.41 0.76
C HIS A 94 -12.99 6.99 1.38
N TYR A 95 -13.34 8.22 1.03
CA TYR A 95 -14.56 8.88 1.48
C TYR A 95 -15.81 8.03 1.20
N TYR A 96 -16.01 7.64 -0.06
CA TYR A 96 -17.18 6.87 -0.45
C TYR A 96 -17.17 5.44 0.08
N TYR A 97 -15.99 4.84 0.25
CA TYR A 97 -15.88 3.55 0.94
C TYR A 97 -16.36 3.64 2.40
N LEU A 98 -16.01 4.71 3.13
CA LEU A 98 -16.45 4.88 4.51
C LEU A 98 -17.94 5.20 4.60
N LYS A 99 -18.48 6.03 3.71
CA LYS A 99 -19.94 6.29 3.60
C LYS A 99 -20.71 4.99 3.37
N LYS A 100 -20.34 4.20 2.37
CA LYS A 100 -20.98 2.91 2.06
C LYS A 100 -20.92 1.91 3.23
N ARG A 101 -19.96 2.05 4.14
CA ARG A 101 -19.78 1.17 5.31
C ARG A 101 -20.38 1.75 6.59
N ASN A 102 -21.09 2.87 6.53
CA ASN A 102 -21.61 3.60 7.69
C ASN A 102 -20.52 3.90 8.73
N LYS A 103 -19.28 4.13 8.27
CA LYS A 103 -18.11 4.47 9.10
C LYS A 103 -17.77 5.95 9.09
N LEU A 104 -18.58 6.75 8.40
CA LEU A 104 -18.48 8.20 8.32
C LEU A 104 -19.90 8.75 8.37
N SER A 105 -20.15 9.73 9.24
CA SER A 105 -21.46 10.40 9.35
C SER A 105 -21.91 10.93 8.00
N ASP A 106 -23.21 10.83 7.69
CA ASP A 106 -23.81 11.32 6.45
C ASP A 106 -23.65 12.83 6.26
N GLU A 107 -23.50 13.58 7.36
CA GLU A 107 -23.30 15.03 7.38
C GLU A 107 -21.88 15.46 6.93
N VAL A 108 -20.89 14.58 7.07
CA VAL A 108 -19.51 14.90 6.70
C VAL A 108 -19.41 15.03 5.18
N SER A 109 -19.07 16.22 4.71
CA SER A 109 -18.82 16.47 3.28
C SER A 109 -17.47 15.88 2.83
N ILE A 110 -17.31 15.69 1.52
CA ILE A 110 -16.02 15.27 0.96
C ILE A 110 -14.92 16.30 1.22
N THR A 111 -15.25 17.59 1.14
CA THR A 111 -14.32 18.70 1.42
C THR A 111 -13.84 18.66 2.87
N GLU A 112 -14.73 18.45 3.83
CA GLU A 112 -14.33 18.30 5.23
C GLU A 112 -13.44 17.06 5.42
N PHE A 113 -13.79 15.94 4.78
CA PHE A 113 -13.03 14.70 4.89
C PHE A 113 -11.59 14.82 4.37
N ILE A 114 -11.38 15.41 3.19
CA ILE A 114 -10.04 15.52 2.58
C ILE A 114 -9.11 16.46 3.35
N ASN A 115 -9.67 17.38 4.14
CA ASN A 115 -8.93 18.32 4.97
C ASN A 115 -8.46 17.71 6.30
N ARG A 116 -8.83 16.46 6.60
CA ARG A 116 -8.38 15.79 7.82
C ARG A 116 -6.88 15.49 7.71
N PRO A 117 -6.06 15.78 8.74
CA PRO A 117 -4.61 15.52 8.71
C PRO A 117 -4.24 14.07 8.37
N ARG A 118 -5.04 13.10 8.81
CA ARG A 118 -4.84 11.68 8.49
C ARG A 118 -5.05 11.33 7.01
N VAL A 119 -5.85 12.12 6.31
CA VAL A 119 -6.04 11.96 4.86
C VAL A 119 -4.91 12.66 4.12
N GLN A 120 -4.48 13.83 4.62
CA GLN A 120 -3.41 14.63 4.03
C GLN A 120 -2.02 14.01 4.17
N ASN A 121 -1.75 13.32 5.28
CA ASN A 121 -0.43 12.78 5.62
C ASN A 121 -0.36 11.26 5.45
N LEU A 122 -1.23 10.67 4.63
CA LEU A 122 -1.32 9.22 4.52
C LEU A 122 -0.06 8.61 3.92
N TYR A 123 0.50 9.19 2.85
CA TYR A 123 1.67 8.60 2.20
C TYR A 123 2.91 8.76 3.04
N SER A 124 3.12 9.92 3.67
CA SER A 124 4.23 10.12 4.61
C SER A 124 4.17 9.18 5.82
N PHE A 125 2.98 8.79 6.27
CA PHE A 125 2.83 7.76 7.31
C PHE A 125 3.32 6.37 6.83
N TYR A 126 2.96 5.94 5.62
CA TYR A 126 3.36 4.61 5.12
C TYR A 126 4.78 4.56 4.54
N SER A 127 5.28 5.67 4.00
CA SER A 127 6.67 5.83 3.54
C SER A 127 7.60 6.29 4.68
N TYR A 128 7.17 6.19 5.94
CA TYR A 128 7.88 6.73 7.10
C TYR A 128 9.37 6.41 7.06
N ASN A 129 10.18 7.47 7.05
CA ASN A 129 11.65 7.45 7.02
C ASN A 129 12.26 6.49 5.98
N PHE A 130 11.53 6.19 4.92
CA PHE A 130 11.98 5.32 3.84
C PHE A 130 11.76 6.04 2.51
N PRO A 131 12.84 6.47 1.85
CA PRO A 131 12.76 7.12 0.56
C PRO A 131 12.03 6.23 -0.45
N VAL A 132 11.09 6.82 -1.19
CA VAL A 132 10.33 6.09 -2.23
C VAL A 132 11.27 5.57 -3.31
N GLU A 133 12.35 6.30 -3.54
CA GLU A 133 13.44 6.01 -4.46
C GLU A 133 14.19 4.71 -4.11
N GLU A 134 14.15 4.27 -2.85
CA GLU A 134 14.78 3.04 -2.35
C GLU A 134 13.84 1.82 -2.36
N LEU A 135 12.58 1.99 -2.75
CA LEU A 135 11.62 0.88 -2.80
C LEU A 135 12.09 -0.15 -3.84
N VAL A 136 12.08 -1.43 -3.44
CA VAL A 136 12.38 -2.55 -4.34
C VAL A 136 11.24 -2.83 -5.30
N TYR A 137 10.03 -2.37 -4.97
CA TYR A 137 8.87 -2.44 -5.83
C TYR A 137 7.95 -1.25 -5.57
N VAL A 138 7.44 -0.67 -6.65
CA VAL A 138 6.39 0.34 -6.64
C VAL A 138 5.29 -0.14 -7.57
N GLY A 139 4.05 -0.20 -7.08
CA GLY A 139 2.87 -0.40 -7.91
C GLY A 139 2.04 0.87 -8.01
N ILE A 140 1.35 1.07 -9.13
CA ILE A 140 0.49 2.22 -9.42
C ILE A 140 -0.90 1.71 -9.80
N THR A 141 -1.92 2.18 -9.09
CA THR A 141 -3.32 1.71 -9.28
C THR A 141 -3.83 2.00 -10.68
N GLU A 142 -3.48 3.16 -11.23
CA GLU A 142 -3.83 3.62 -12.56
C GLU A 142 -3.15 2.79 -13.65
N ARG A 143 -2.03 2.13 -13.33
CA ARG A 143 -1.22 1.29 -14.21
C ARG A 143 -1.13 -0.14 -13.65
N TYR A 144 -2.29 -0.68 -13.24
CA TYR A 144 -2.37 -1.94 -12.50
C TYR A 144 -1.75 -3.11 -13.27
N SER A 145 -2.09 -3.28 -14.55
CA SER A 145 -1.56 -4.39 -15.37
C SER A 145 -0.04 -4.34 -15.46
N GLU A 146 0.54 -3.15 -15.63
CA GLU A 146 2.00 -2.93 -15.63
C GLU A 146 2.62 -3.18 -14.27
N SER A 147 1.93 -2.79 -13.20
CA SER A 147 2.35 -3.06 -11.83
C SER A 147 2.42 -4.55 -11.52
N ILE A 148 1.50 -5.35 -12.06
CA ILE A 148 1.53 -6.82 -11.94
C ILE A 148 2.66 -7.43 -12.77
N ARG A 149 2.87 -6.97 -14.03
CA ARG A 149 4.00 -7.41 -14.84
C ARG A 149 5.34 -7.12 -14.15
N LEU A 150 5.48 -5.93 -13.59
CA LEU A 150 6.67 -5.53 -12.83
C LEU A 150 6.88 -6.40 -11.60
N PHE A 151 5.81 -6.68 -10.83
CA PHE A 151 5.89 -7.56 -9.67
C PHE A 151 6.39 -8.95 -10.05
N ASN A 152 5.85 -9.51 -11.13
CA ASN A 152 6.25 -10.80 -11.66
C ASN A 152 7.72 -10.83 -12.09
N ALA A 153 8.20 -9.77 -12.75
CA ALA A 153 9.59 -9.64 -13.17
C ALA A 153 10.56 -9.56 -11.98
N ILE A 154 10.28 -8.70 -10.99
CA ILE A 154 11.17 -8.47 -9.85
C ILE A 154 11.23 -9.70 -8.93
N PHE A 155 10.09 -10.35 -8.67
CA PHE A 155 10.00 -11.43 -7.69
C PHE A 155 9.95 -12.83 -8.30
N GLY A 156 10.13 -12.96 -9.61
CA GLY A 156 10.14 -14.25 -10.31
C GLY A 156 8.84 -15.05 -10.17
N THR A 157 7.70 -14.35 -10.12
CA THR A 157 6.39 -14.96 -9.84
C THR A 157 5.44 -14.84 -11.04
N LYS A 158 4.23 -15.39 -10.91
CA LYS A 158 3.19 -15.42 -11.95
C LYS A 158 1.85 -14.98 -11.38
N LEU A 159 1.83 -13.80 -10.75
CA LEU A 159 0.58 -13.18 -10.32
C LEU A 159 -0.35 -12.97 -11.51
N ILE A 160 -1.59 -13.41 -11.34
CA ILE A 160 -2.67 -13.20 -12.30
C ILE A 160 -3.33 -11.85 -11.99
N GLU A 161 -3.63 -11.11 -13.04
CA GLU A 161 -4.33 -9.84 -12.95
C GLU A 161 -5.81 -10.07 -12.57
N ASN A 162 -6.15 -9.85 -11.30
CA ASN A 162 -7.53 -9.91 -10.82
C ASN A 162 -8.23 -8.55 -11.05
N LYS A 163 -9.06 -8.48 -12.10
CA LYS A 163 -9.81 -7.26 -12.50
C LYS A 163 -11.11 -7.04 -11.74
N ASP A 164 -11.46 -7.92 -10.80
CA ASP A 164 -12.78 -8.01 -10.15
C ASP A 164 -13.32 -6.72 -9.52
N ARG A 165 -12.50 -5.68 -9.33
CA ARG A 165 -12.90 -4.43 -8.65
C ARG A 165 -12.38 -3.14 -9.28
N VAL A 166 -11.84 -3.18 -10.50
CA VAL A 166 -11.24 -1.98 -11.11
C VAL A 166 -12.29 -0.91 -11.46
N ASN A 167 -13.58 -1.28 -11.55
CA ASN A 167 -14.65 -0.42 -12.10
C ASN A 167 -15.99 -0.39 -11.35
N GLU A 168 -16.11 -0.94 -10.13
CA GLU A 168 -17.39 -0.82 -9.40
C GLU A 168 -17.63 0.60 -8.90
N SER A 169 -18.47 1.34 -9.64
CA SER A 169 -19.04 2.66 -9.34
C SER A 169 -17.99 3.65 -8.84
N ARG A 170 -17.22 4.25 -9.75
CA ARG A 170 -16.49 5.48 -9.43
C ARG A 170 -17.54 6.59 -9.26
N PRO A 171 -17.72 7.15 -8.05
CA PRO A 171 -18.40 8.43 -7.95
C PRO A 171 -17.56 9.43 -8.74
N ASP A 172 -18.25 10.29 -9.50
CA ASP A 172 -17.65 11.15 -10.51
C ASP A 172 -16.39 11.86 -9.98
N SER A 173 -15.23 11.49 -10.54
CA SER A 173 -13.93 12.04 -10.13
C SER A 173 -13.70 13.45 -10.67
N ASN A 174 -14.63 13.97 -11.48
CA ASN A 174 -14.61 15.32 -12.05
C ASN A 174 -15.02 16.41 -11.04
N LEU A 175 -15.06 16.10 -9.75
CA LEU A 175 -15.19 17.13 -8.74
C LEU A 175 -13.91 17.98 -8.78
N GLU A 176 -14.01 19.23 -9.27
CA GLU A 176 -12.96 20.26 -9.17
C GLU A 176 -12.76 20.65 -7.69
N ILE A 177 -12.29 19.72 -6.89
CA ILE A 177 -11.98 19.94 -5.48
C ILE A 177 -10.49 20.18 -5.40
N LYS A 178 -10.12 21.40 -5.02
CA LYS A 178 -8.73 21.71 -4.67
C LYS A 178 -8.37 20.89 -3.42
N ILE A 179 -7.49 19.90 -3.60
CA ILE A 179 -7.08 19.04 -2.50
C ILE A 179 -5.76 19.57 -1.90
N PRO A 180 -5.75 19.95 -0.61
CA PRO A 180 -4.53 20.30 0.11
C PRO A 180 -3.74 19.04 0.48
N GLN A 181 -3.21 18.36 -0.53
CA GLN A 181 -2.41 17.13 -0.43
C GLN A 181 -1.09 17.25 -1.19
N SER A 182 -0.45 18.43 -1.15
CA SER A 182 0.85 18.68 -1.81
C SER A 182 1.88 17.61 -1.47
N ASP A 183 2.00 17.27 -0.19
CA ASP A 183 3.01 16.32 0.28
C ASP A 183 2.72 14.90 -0.25
N ASN A 184 1.46 14.45 -0.22
CA ASN A 184 1.08 13.18 -0.84
C ASN A 184 1.30 13.21 -2.36
N GLN A 185 1.08 14.35 -3.01
CA GLN A 185 1.29 14.51 -4.44
C GLN A 185 2.77 14.41 -4.79
N ASP A 186 3.65 15.04 -4.01
CA ASP A 186 5.10 14.96 -4.21
C ASP A 186 5.62 13.53 -4.00
N ILE A 187 5.15 12.85 -2.95
CA ILE A 187 5.47 11.43 -2.69
C ILE A 187 4.97 10.55 -3.85
N TYR A 188 3.77 10.82 -4.37
CA TYR A 188 3.22 10.09 -5.51
C TYR A 188 4.02 10.33 -6.79
N ASN A 189 4.45 11.57 -7.05
CA ASN A 189 5.28 11.90 -8.22
C ASN A 189 6.63 11.18 -8.16
N LYS A 190 7.24 11.09 -6.98
CA LYS A 190 8.44 10.26 -6.76
C LYS A 190 8.18 8.78 -6.98
N ALA A 191 7.01 8.30 -6.56
CA ALA A 191 6.61 6.90 -6.78
C ALA A 191 6.45 6.61 -8.28
N LEU A 192 5.86 7.53 -9.05
CA LEU A 192 5.79 7.43 -10.51
C LEU A 192 7.19 7.36 -11.13
N GLN A 193 8.10 8.26 -10.74
CA GLN A 193 9.48 8.24 -11.25
C GLN A 193 10.18 6.93 -10.94
N ARG A 194 10.06 6.42 -9.70
CA ARG A 194 10.63 5.14 -9.31
C ARG A 194 10.00 3.97 -10.07
N PHE A 195 8.70 4.01 -10.29
CA PHE A 195 7.98 3.00 -11.06
C PHE A 195 8.49 2.92 -12.50
N GLU A 196 8.62 4.06 -13.19
CA GLU A 196 9.17 4.11 -14.55
C GLU A 196 10.61 3.59 -14.62
N TYR A 197 11.43 3.98 -13.63
CA TYR A 197 12.79 3.46 -13.51
C TYR A 197 12.80 1.93 -13.41
N LEU A 198 11.98 1.37 -12.52
CA LEU A 198 11.90 -0.08 -12.32
C LEU A 198 11.36 -0.83 -13.55
N LEU A 199 10.38 -0.26 -14.27
CA LEU A 199 9.91 -0.82 -15.53
C LEU A 199 11.04 -0.93 -16.55
N LYS A 200 11.79 0.17 -16.74
CA LYS A 200 12.93 0.23 -17.67
C LYS A 200 14.03 -0.77 -17.28
N GLU A 201 14.38 -0.81 -15.99
CA GLU A 201 15.40 -1.73 -15.46
C GLU A 201 15.04 -3.20 -15.71
N ASN A 202 13.75 -3.53 -15.68
CA ASN A 202 13.24 -4.89 -15.89
C ASN A 202 12.79 -5.16 -17.34
N GLY A 203 13.11 -4.27 -18.28
CA GLY A 203 12.79 -4.46 -19.71
C GLY A 203 11.29 -4.48 -20.03
N ILE A 204 10.46 -3.85 -19.20
CA ILE A 204 9.01 -3.78 -19.40
C ILE A 204 8.70 -2.47 -20.11
N ASN A 205 8.19 -2.57 -21.34
CA ASN A 205 7.74 -1.41 -22.09
C ASN A 205 6.43 -0.88 -21.49
N SER A 206 6.40 0.43 -21.23
CA SER A 206 5.18 1.15 -20.90
C SER A 206 4.21 1.04 -22.08
N ALA A 207 2.97 0.64 -21.80
CA ALA A 207 1.92 0.51 -22.82
C ALA A 207 1.35 1.86 -23.25
#